data_AF-A0AAW2C7E5-F1
#
_entry.id   AF-A0AAW2C7E5-F1
#
_cell.length_a   1.000
_cell.length_b   1.000
_cell.length_c   1.000
_cell.angle_alpha   90.00
_cell.angle_beta   90.00
_cell.angle_gamma   90.00
#
_symmetry.space_group_name_H-M   'P 1'
#
loop_
_entity.id
_entity.type
_entity.pdbx_description
1 polymer ?
#
loop_
_entity_poly.entity_id
_entity_poly.type
_entity_poly.pdbx_seq_one_letter_code
_entity_poly.pdbx_strand_id
1 'polypeptide(L)'
;VEHVSGNMFESLPRAKAILLKWILHNWDDEHCKKLLKNCWEALPIHGKVIALEILIPQVLGNDFASVNAIIDDFYMMLLHGGKVRTLAEFEGLGKAVGFAEIKTFPICKGINVIEFLKY
;
A
#
# COMPACT_ATOMS: atom_id res chain seq x y z
N VAL A 1 4.51 -23.12 6.16
CA VAL A 1 4.21 -22.10 5.13
C VAL A 1 3.39 -22.79 4.08
N GLU A 2 2.21 -22.26 3.76
CA GLU A 2 1.33 -22.78 2.70
C GLU A 2 1.48 -21.88 1.49
N HIS A 3 1.63 -22.48 0.30
CA HIS A 3 1.73 -21.74 -0.96
C HIS A 3 0.41 -21.87 -1.72
N VAL A 4 -0.17 -20.73 -2.07
CA VAL A 4 -1.43 -20.66 -2.81
C VAL A 4 -1.22 -19.78 -4.03
N SER A 5 -1.39 -20.35 -5.22
CA SER A 5 -1.40 -19.59 -6.47
C SER A 5 -2.75 -18.93 -6.69
N GLY A 6 -2.78 -17.72 -7.25
CA GLY A 6 -4.03 -17.06 -7.59
C GLY A 6 -3.80 -15.66 -8.14
N ASN A 7 -4.91 -14.93 -8.31
CA ASN A 7 -4.92 -13.56 -8.77
C ASN A 7 -5.45 -12.64 -7.66
N MET A 8 -4.60 -11.74 -7.17
CA MET A 8 -4.96 -10.81 -6.10
C MET A 8 -6.08 -9.82 -6.48
N PHE A 9 -6.33 -9.64 -7.78
CA PHE A 9 -7.45 -8.83 -8.29
C PHE A 9 -8.77 -9.61 -8.40
N GLU A 10 -8.79 -10.90 -8.08
CA GLU A 10 -10.01 -11.71 -8.03
C GLU A 10 -10.40 -12.01 -6.58
N SER A 11 -9.52 -12.66 -5.82
CA SER A 11 -9.77 -12.97 -4.41
C SER A 11 -8.46 -13.23 -3.65
N LEU A 12 -8.52 -13.15 -2.32
CA LEU A 12 -7.40 -13.46 -1.43
C LEU A 12 -7.81 -14.52 -0.40
N PRO A 13 -6.90 -15.41 0.02
CA PRO A 13 -7.14 -16.31 1.15
C PRO A 13 -7.49 -15.53 2.41
N ARG A 14 -8.41 -16.06 3.22
CA ARG A 14 -8.77 -15.43 4.50
C ARG A 14 -7.58 -15.45 5.46
N ALA A 15 -7.29 -14.31 6.06
CA ALA A 15 -6.19 -14.16 7.01
C ALA A 15 -6.52 -13.10 8.07
N LYS A 16 -5.86 -13.17 9.24
CA LYS A 16 -5.96 -12.11 10.27
C LYS A 16 -5.20 -10.85 9.89
N ALA A 17 -4.15 -10.99 9.10
CA ALA A 17 -3.35 -9.90 8.57
C ALA A 17 -2.89 -10.24 7.15
N ILE A 18 -2.77 -9.22 6.30
CA ILE A 18 -2.31 -9.34 4.91
C ILE A 18 -1.11 -8.41 4.73
N LEU A 19 0.03 -8.94 4.29
CA LEU A 19 1.23 -8.16 3.99
C LEU A 19 1.31 -7.86 2.50
N LEU A 20 1.39 -6.59 2.13
CA LEU A 20 1.64 -6.11 0.78
C LEU A 20 2.96 -5.33 0.77
N LYS A 21 4.05 -5.97 0.31
CA LYS A 21 5.36 -5.32 0.26
C LYS A 21 5.69 -4.94 -1.18
N TRP A 22 5.82 -3.65 -1.47
CA TRP A 22 6.13 -3.13 -2.80
C TRP A 22 5.13 -3.64 -3.85
N ILE A 23 3.85 -3.54 -3.52
CA ILE A 23 2.76 -4.00 -4.38
C ILE A 23 1.94 -2.81 -4.84
N LEU A 24 1.56 -1.90 -3.94
CA LEU A 24 0.61 -0.83 -4.22
C LEU A 24 1.22 0.24 -5.14
N HIS A 25 2.53 0.46 -5.10
CA HIS A 25 3.20 1.38 -6.01
C HIS A 25 3.23 0.93 -7.48
N ASN A 26 2.99 -0.36 -7.77
CA ASN A 26 3.03 -0.91 -9.13
C ASN A 26 1.77 -0.58 -9.93
N TRP A 27 0.72 -0.03 -9.30
CA TRP A 27 -0.60 0.07 -9.88
C TRP A 27 -1.18 1.48 -9.78
N ASP A 28 -2.14 1.79 -10.65
CA ASP A 28 -2.97 2.99 -10.56
C ASP A 28 -3.94 2.93 -9.36
N ASP A 29 -4.68 4.02 -9.14
CA ASP A 29 -5.57 4.16 -7.99
C ASP A 29 -6.80 3.23 -8.07
N GLU A 30 -7.30 2.88 -9.26
CA GLU A 30 -8.42 1.95 -9.42
C GLU A 30 -8.03 0.52 -9.06
N HIS A 31 -6.87 0.08 -9.55
CA HIS A 31 -6.29 -1.22 -9.22
C HIS A 31 -5.95 -1.31 -7.74
N CYS A 32 -5.36 -0.26 -7.15
CA CYS A 32 -5.10 -0.20 -5.71
C CYS A 32 -6.40 -0.31 -4.90
N LYS A 33 -7.46 0.43 -5.26
CA LYS A 33 -8.77 0.31 -4.59
C LYS A 33 -9.33 -1.10 -4.72
N LYS A 34 -9.25 -1.71 -5.91
CA LYS A 34 -9.73 -3.08 -6.14
C LYS A 34 -8.98 -4.09 -5.27
N LEU A 35 -7.65 -4.01 -5.23
CA LEU A 35 -6.81 -4.89 -4.41
C LEU A 35 -7.09 -4.69 -2.91
N LEU A 36 -7.12 -3.45 -2.46
CA LEU A 36 -7.44 -3.12 -1.05
C LEU A 36 -8.84 -3.60 -0.66
N LYS A 37 -9.82 -3.55 -1.58
CA LYS A 37 -11.16 -4.11 -1.35
C LYS A 37 -11.12 -5.63 -1.18
N ASN A 38 -10.41 -6.34 -2.05
CA ASN A 38 -10.24 -7.79 -1.89
C ASN A 38 -9.54 -8.14 -0.57
N CYS A 39 -8.57 -7.32 -0.15
CA CYS A 39 -7.95 -7.48 1.17
C CYS A 39 -8.98 -7.26 2.29
N TRP A 40 -9.77 -6.19 2.21
CA TRP A 40 -10.80 -5.87 3.19
C TRP A 40 -11.82 -7.01 3.34
N GLU A 41 -12.25 -7.63 2.24
CA GLU A 41 -13.17 -8.77 2.23
C GLU A 41 -12.55 -10.05 2.83
N ALA A 42 -11.25 -10.28 2.61
CA ALA A 42 -10.53 -11.43 3.16
C ALA A 42 -10.20 -11.32 4.66
N LEU A 43 -10.28 -10.12 5.23
CA LEU A 43 -10.01 -9.86 6.65
C LEU A 43 -11.25 -10.07 7.54
N PRO A 44 -11.09 -10.65 8.74
CA PRO A 44 -12.11 -10.58 9.79
C PRO A 44 -12.23 -9.15 10.36
N ILE A 45 -13.26 -8.92 11.20
CA ILE A 45 -13.30 -7.74 12.07
C ILE A 45 -12.03 -7.72 12.93
N HIS A 46 -11.44 -6.53 13.14
CA HIS A 46 -10.13 -6.31 13.76
C HIS A 46 -8.93 -6.86 12.98
N GLY A 47 -9.14 -7.27 11.72
CA GLY A 47 -8.05 -7.61 10.79
C GLY A 47 -7.35 -6.37 10.25
N LYS A 48 -6.17 -6.56 9.65
CA LYS A 48 -5.40 -5.47 9.05
C LYS A 48 -4.65 -5.81 7.77
N VAL A 49 -4.55 -4.84 6.87
CA VAL A 49 -3.52 -4.83 5.83
C VAL A 49 -2.30 -4.11 6.35
N ILE A 50 -1.12 -4.68 6.11
CA ILE A 50 0.18 -4.09 6.39
C ILE A 50 0.84 -3.85 5.03
N ALA A 51 0.92 -2.61 4.60
CA ALA A 51 1.63 -2.24 3.38
C ALA A 51 3.03 -1.72 3.72
N LEU A 52 4.05 -2.22 3.02
CA LEU A 52 5.41 -1.71 3.12
C LEU A 52 5.74 -0.97 1.82
N GLU A 53 5.70 0.36 1.87
CA GLU A 53 5.79 1.23 0.70
C GLU A 53 6.72 2.42 0.97
N ILE A 54 7.24 3.00 -0.11
CA ILE A 54 7.87 4.32 -0.03
C ILE A 54 6.77 5.38 -0.06
N LEU A 55 6.90 6.41 0.79
CA LEU A 55 6.00 7.56 0.78
C LEU A 55 6.69 8.77 0.17
N ILE A 56 5.97 9.52 -0.67
CA ILE A 56 6.38 10.86 -1.08
C ILE A 56 6.27 11.78 0.14
N PRO A 57 7.38 12.42 0.59
CA PRO A 57 7.33 13.42 1.64
C PRO A 57 6.47 14.63 1.24
N GLN A 58 5.81 15.27 2.20
CA GLN A 58 5.04 16.50 1.93
C GLN A 58 5.90 17.64 1.36
N VAL A 59 7.18 17.68 1.75
CA VAL A 59 8.16 18.62 1.23
C VAL A 59 9.39 17.81 0.82
N LEU A 60 9.79 17.90 -0.45
CA LEU A 60 11.01 17.29 -0.94
C LEU A 60 12.23 18.07 -0.45
N GLY A 61 13.23 17.34 0.01
CA GLY A 61 14.51 17.86 0.48
C GLY A 61 15.70 17.20 -0.20
N ASN A 62 16.90 17.62 0.19
CA ASN A 62 18.14 16.96 -0.22
C ASN A 62 18.52 15.84 0.76
N ASP A 63 17.64 14.84 0.85
CA ASP A 63 17.77 13.70 1.76
C ASP A 63 17.44 12.38 1.04
N PHE A 64 17.85 11.26 1.64
CA PHE A 64 17.66 9.94 1.04
C PHE A 64 16.18 9.55 0.84
N ALA A 65 15.26 10.01 1.69
CA ALA A 65 13.84 9.68 1.53
C ALA A 65 13.26 10.38 0.29
N SER A 66 13.58 11.66 0.12
CA SER A 66 13.18 12.45 -1.05
C SER A 66 13.76 11.89 -2.35
N VAL A 67 15.05 11.57 -2.37
CA VAL A 67 15.71 10.98 -3.54
C VAL A 67 15.13 9.60 -3.87
N ASN A 68 14.91 8.74 -2.87
CA ASN A 68 14.34 7.41 -3.09
C ASN A 68 12.91 7.49 -3.62
N ALA A 69 12.06 8.36 -3.08
CA ALA A 69 10.69 8.52 -3.53
C ALA A 69 10.63 8.95 -5.01
N ILE A 70 11.47 9.92 -5.41
CA ILE A 70 11.53 10.38 -6.81
C ILE A 70 12.01 9.25 -7.73
N ILE A 71 13.10 8.55 -7.37
CA ILE A 71 13.65 7.48 -8.19
C ILE A 71 12.63 6.35 -8.37
N ASP A 72 11.99 5.91 -7.28
CA ASP A 72 10.99 4.84 -7.33
C ASP A 72 9.76 5.27 -8.13
N ASP A 73 9.31 6.53 -8.02
CA ASP A 73 8.19 7.05 -8.80
C ASP A 73 8.48 7.06 -10.30
N PHE A 74 9.68 7.50 -10.71
CA PHE A 74 10.12 7.38 -12.09
C PHE A 74 10.15 5.94 -12.58
N TYR A 75 10.64 5.00 -11.77
CA TYR A 75 10.64 3.59 -12.14
C TYR A 75 9.22 3.03 -12.28
N MET A 76 8.31 3.36 -11.38
CA MET A 76 6.92 2.90 -11.44
C MET A 76 6.17 3.47 -12.65
N MET A 77 6.39 4.74 -12.96
CA MET A 77 5.84 5.39 -14.15
C MET A 77 6.34 4.73 -15.44
N LEU A 78 7.63 4.40 -15.54
CA LEU A 78 8.22 3.84 -16.76
C LEU A 78 7.92 2.35 -16.97
N LEU A 79 7.87 1.56 -15.89
CA LEU A 79 7.85 0.10 -15.99
C LEU A 79 6.47 -0.53 -15.74
N HIS A 80 5.64 0.09 -14.92
CA HIS A 80 4.41 -0.55 -14.42
C HIS A 80 3.14 0.29 -14.62
N GLY A 81 3.27 1.57 -14.98
CA GLY A 81 2.14 2.51 -15.00
C GLY A 81 1.61 2.84 -13.59
N GLY A 82 2.40 2.53 -12.57
CA GLY A 82 2.11 2.83 -11.18
C GLY A 82 2.67 4.18 -10.75
N LYS A 83 2.53 4.49 -9.45
CA LYS A 83 3.09 5.70 -8.84
C LYS A 83 3.41 5.47 -7.36
N VAL A 84 4.41 6.19 -6.88
CA VAL A 84 4.62 6.37 -5.44
C VAL A 84 3.60 7.39 -4.96
N ARG A 85 3.15 7.25 -3.71
CA ARG A 85 2.05 8.05 -3.17
C ARG A 85 2.46 8.75 -1.89
N THR A 86 1.82 9.88 -1.64
CA THR A 86 1.82 10.54 -0.33
C THR A 86 0.99 9.73 0.68
N LEU A 87 1.16 10.00 1.97
CA LEU A 87 0.29 9.42 3.00
C LEU A 87 -1.19 9.78 2.77
N ALA A 88 -1.48 11.03 2.40
CA ALA A 88 -2.85 11.49 2.17
C ALA A 88 -3.55 10.69 1.05
N GLU A 89 -2.83 10.34 -0.01
CA GLU A 89 -3.36 9.47 -1.07
C GLU A 89 -3.64 8.06 -0.56
N PHE A 90 -2.75 7.47 0.23
CA PHE A 90 -3.00 6.16 0.86
C PHE A 90 -4.21 6.18 1.80
N GLU A 91 -4.35 7.23 2.62
CA GLU A 91 -5.55 7.40 3.44
C GLU A 91 -6.82 7.47 2.59
N GLY A 92 -6.77 8.20 1.47
CA GLY A 92 -7.87 8.29 0.51
C GLY A 92 -8.25 6.92 -0.06
N LEU A 93 -7.26 6.13 -0.50
CA LEU A 93 -7.47 4.77 -0.99
C LEU A 93 -8.09 3.85 0.07
N GLY A 94 -7.56 3.89 1.30
CA GLY A 94 -8.06 3.08 2.42
C GLY A 94 -9.50 3.43 2.80
N LYS A 95 -9.78 4.72 2.96
CA LYS A 95 -11.13 5.23 3.30
C LYS A 95 -12.15 4.90 2.21
N ALA A 96 -11.78 5.01 0.93
CA ALA A 96 -12.66 4.67 -0.19
C ALA A 96 -13.13 3.21 -0.20
N VAL A 97 -12.36 2.31 0.43
CA VAL A 97 -12.67 0.88 0.54
C VAL A 97 -13.42 0.53 1.83
N GLY A 98 -13.40 1.40 2.84
CA GLY A 98 -14.04 1.17 4.14
C GLY A 98 -13.07 0.70 5.24
N PHE A 99 -11.76 0.92 5.09
CA PHE A 99 -10.87 0.84 6.25
C PHE A 99 -11.14 2.02 7.17
N ALA A 100 -11.28 1.73 8.46
CA ALA A 100 -11.74 2.71 9.45
C ALA A 100 -10.61 3.58 9.98
N GLU A 101 -9.38 3.05 10.03
CA GLU A 101 -8.21 3.77 10.52
C GLU A 101 -6.98 3.38 9.69
N ILE A 102 -6.14 4.37 9.40
CA ILE A 102 -4.86 4.19 8.71
C ILE A 102 -3.75 4.71 9.63
N LYS A 103 -2.77 3.86 9.95
CA LYS A 103 -1.60 4.22 10.77
C LYS A 103 -0.34 4.13 9.94
N THR A 104 0.64 4.97 10.24
CA THR A 104 1.96 4.90 9.62
C THR A 104 3.08 4.81 10.62
N PHE A 105 4.08 4.03 10.27
CA PHE A 105 5.29 3.83 11.06
C PHE A 105 6.50 3.97 10.13
N PRO A 106 7.32 5.04 10.28
CA PRO A 106 8.52 5.19 9.48
C PRO A 106 9.57 4.13 9.88
N ILE A 107 10.27 3.58 8.89
CA ILE A 107 11.38 2.65 9.12
C ILE A 107 12.71 3.33 8.81
N CYS A 108 13.04 3.49 7.51
CA CYS A 108 14.28 4.12 7.08
C CYS A 108 14.18 4.58 5.62
N LYS A 109 14.89 5.66 5.27
CA LYS A 109 15.06 6.13 3.88
C LYS A 109 13.76 6.25 3.07
N GLY A 110 12.68 6.75 3.70
CA GLY A 110 11.38 6.95 3.06
C GLY A 110 10.46 5.72 3.05
N ILE A 111 10.95 4.55 3.47
CA ILE A 111 10.15 3.33 3.61
C ILE A 111 9.30 3.45 4.88
N ASN A 112 8.00 3.18 4.74
CA ASN A 112 7.03 3.21 5.81
C ASN A 112 6.24 1.90 5.84
N VAL A 113 5.85 1.50 7.05
CA VAL A 113 4.74 0.57 7.24
C VAL A 113 3.46 1.40 7.31
N ILE A 114 2.46 1.02 6.52
CA ILE A 114 1.13 1.58 6.51
C ILE A 114 0.16 0.48 6.94
N GLU A 115 -0.50 0.65 8.08
CA GLU A 115 -1.54 -0.29 8.52
C GLU A 115 -2.91 0.25 8.13
N PHE A 116 -3.69 -0.54 7.41
CA PHE A 116 -5.12 -0.30 7.17
C PHE A 116 -5.94 -1.20 8.08
N LEU A 117 -6.70 -0.60 9.00
CA LEU A 117 -7.40 -1.31 10.06
C LEU A 117 -8.88 -1.47 9.74
N LYS A 118 -9.38 -2.71 9.82
CA LYS A 118 -10.79 -3.05 9.69
C LYS A 118 -11.43 -3.17 11.08
N TYR A 119 -12.45 -2.37 11.34
CA TYR A 119 -13.29 -2.45 12.54
C TYR A 119 -14.71 -2.89 12.18
#